data_AF-A0A9E1F2H2-F1
#
_entry.id   AF-A0A9E1F2H2-F1
#
_cell.length_a   1.000
_cell.length_b   1.000
_cell.length_c   1.000
_cell.angle_alpha   90.00
_cell.angle_beta   90.00
_cell.angle_gamma   90.00
#
_symmetry.space_group_name_H-M   'P 1'
#
loop_
_entity.id
_entity.type
_entity.pdbx_description
1 polymer ?
#
loop_
_entity_poly.entity_id
_entity_poly.type
_entity_poly.pdbx_seq_one_letter_code
_entity_poly.pdbx_strand_id
1 'polypeptide(L)'
;MATRIGVIKSISQGSSVIATAKDGTQRVLKVGDEIFLGETIQTTDFDSKVVITANDGKDIAIIGKDTLNLDKSVAHNESFGDDSVADVSAIQKALLDGANITDLEETAAGGNAAAGAGGDGVSL
;
A
#
# COMPACT_ATOMS: atom_id res chain seq x y z
N MET A 1 9.47 -29.40 -14.72
CA MET A 1 10.37 -28.32 -15.18
C MET A 1 9.88 -27.03 -14.52
N ALA A 2 10.75 -26.31 -13.81
CA ALA A 2 10.40 -25.02 -13.25
C ALA A 2 10.29 -24.00 -14.39
N THR A 3 9.22 -23.20 -14.42
CA THR A 3 9.05 -22.17 -15.45
C THR A 3 9.72 -20.90 -14.95
N ARG A 4 10.80 -20.46 -15.60
CA ARG A 4 11.42 -19.17 -15.27
C ARG A 4 10.49 -18.04 -15.69
N ILE A 5 10.29 -17.10 -14.78
CA ILE A 5 9.42 -15.94 -14.97
C ILE A 5 10.10 -14.60 -14.70
N GLY A 6 11.36 -14.60 -14.27
CA GLY A 6 12.10 -13.37 -14.13
C GLY A 6 13.54 -13.58 -13.74
N VAL A 7 14.26 -12.48 -13.60
CA VAL A 7 15.63 -12.42 -13.13
C VAL A 7 15.81 -11.21 -12.23
N ILE A 8 16.60 -11.33 -11.17
CA ILE A 8 16.96 -10.19 -10.33
C ILE A 8 17.90 -9.27 -11.12
N LYS A 9 17.45 -8.03 -11.34
CA LYS A 9 18.24 -6.98 -11.99
C LYS A 9 19.10 -6.21 -10.99
N SER A 10 18.58 -5.91 -9.81
CA SER A 10 19.32 -5.19 -8.77
C SER A 10 18.74 -5.43 -7.38
N ILE A 11 19.61 -5.38 -6.35
CA ILE A 11 19.25 -5.45 -4.93
C ILE A 11 19.99 -4.31 -4.21
N SER A 12 19.32 -3.58 -3.34
CA SER A 12 19.95 -2.58 -2.45
C SER A 12 21.07 -3.19 -1.61
N GLN A 13 22.12 -2.42 -1.36
CA GLN A 13 23.24 -2.89 -0.55
C GLN A 13 22.78 -3.20 0.87
N GLY A 14 23.16 -4.38 1.37
CA GLY A 14 22.79 -4.85 2.72
C GLY A 14 21.40 -5.50 2.82
N SER A 15 20.61 -5.50 1.75
CA SER A 15 19.29 -6.15 1.74
C SER A 15 19.39 -7.64 1.47
N SER A 16 18.58 -8.43 2.18
CA SER A 16 18.38 -9.85 1.86
C SER A 16 17.05 -10.08 1.16
N VAL A 17 17.09 -10.89 0.11
CA VAL A 17 15.93 -11.27 -0.69
C VAL A 17 15.79 -12.78 -0.61
N ILE A 18 14.63 -13.26 -0.20
CA ILE A 18 14.37 -14.68 -0.02
C ILE A 18 13.29 -15.10 -1.01
N ALA A 19 13.60 -16.08 -1.86
CA ALA A 19 12.59 -16.79 -2.63
C ALA A 19 12.12 -18.02 -1.87
N THR A 20 10.81 -18.19 -1.73
CA THR A 20 10.17 -19.40 -1.21
C THR A 20 9.48 -20.09 -2.38
N ALA A 21 9.92 -21.29 -2.74
CA ALA A 21 9.28 -22.09 -3.78
C ALA A 21 7.95 -22.68 -3.30
N LYS A 22 7.15 -23.20 -4.25
CA LYS A 22 5.82 -23.78 -3.97
C LYS A 22 5.88 -24.99 -3.01
N ASP A 23 7.03 -25.65 -2.93
CA ASP A 23 7.29 -26.75 -1.99
C ASP A 23 7.71 -26.27 -0.58
N GLY A 24 7.83 -24.95 -0.38
CA GLY A 24 8.28 -24.33 0.87
C GLY A 24 9.80 -24.16 0.96
N THR A 25 10.57 -24.57 -0.05
CA THR A 25 12.03 -24.42 -0.05
C THR A 25 12.40 -22.94 -0.16
N GLN A 26 13.20 -22.46 0.80
CA GLN A 26 13.69 -21.09 0.82
C GLN A 26 15.12 -20.99 0.31
N ARG A 27 15.39 -19.95 -0.48
CA ARG A 27 16.74 -19.61 -0.94
C ARG A 27 16.97 -18.11 -0.96
N VAL A 28 18.18 -17.69 -0.63
CA VAL A 28 18.58 -16.29 -0.72
C VAL A 28 18.92 -15.98 -2.17
N LEU A 29 18.33 -14.92 -2.70
CA LEU A 29 18.53 -14.44 -4.07
C LEU A 29 19.61 -13.37 -4.13
N LYS A 30 20.36 -13.39 -5.23
CA LYS A 30 21.38 -12.40 -5.61
C LYS A 30 21.05 -11.79 -6.97
N VAL A 31 21.73 -10.70 -7.29
CA VAL A 31 21.64 -10.09 -8.63
C VAL A 31 22.06 -11.10 -9.69
N GLY A 32 21.23 -11.27 -10.71
CA GLY A 32 21.39 -12.27 -11.77
C GLY A 32 20.68 -13.61 -11.49
N ASP A 33 20.12 -13.82 -10.30
CA ASP A 33 19.41 -15.06 -10.02
C ASP A 33 18.05 -15.10 -10.73
N GLU A 34 17.73 -16.29 -11.24
CA GLU A 34 16.45 -16.57 -11.90
C GLU A 34 15.33 -16.75 -10.88
N ILE A 35 14.14 -16.31 -11.25
CA ILE A 35 12.89 -16.46 -10.48
C ILE A 35 11.97 -17.42 -11.23
N PHE A 36 11.32 -18.31 -10.50
CA PHE A 36 10.45 -19.35 -11.03
C PHE A 36 8.97 -19.13 -10.67
N LEU A 37 8.08 -19.62 -11.53
CA LEU A 37 6.64 -19.47 -11.39
C LEU A 37 6.15 -20.13 -10.10
N GLY A 38 5.41 -19.37 -9.30
CA GLY A 38 4.91 -19.80 -8.00
C GLY A 38 5.91 -19.65 -6.87
N GLU A 39 7.05 -18.97 -7.09
CA GLU A 39 7.91 -18.51 -6.00
C GLU A 39 7.34 -17.24 -5.35
N THR A 40 7.48 -17.17 -4.04
CA THR A 40 7.21 -15.99 -3.21
C THR A 40 8.52 -15.29 -2.90
N ILE A 41 8.65 -14.03 -3.30
CA ILE A 41 9.84 -13.20 -3.04
C ILE A 41 9.58 -12.32 -1.85
N GLN A 42 10.43 -12.40 -0.84
CA GLN A 42 10.31 -11.64 0.39
C GLN A 42 11.59 -10.83 0.62
N THR A 43 11.42 -9.55 0.93
CA THR A 43 12.50 -8.68 1.38
C THR A 43 12.43 -8.50 2.90
N THR A 44 13.58 -8.45 3.56
CA THR A 44 13.66 -8.41 5.04
C THR A 44 13.77 -7.01 5.62
N ASP A 45 14.31 -6.04 4.87
CA ASP A 45 14.68 -4.72 5.40
C ASP A 45 13.80 -3.60 4.82
N PHE A 46 13.47 -2.60 5.66
CA PHE A 46 12.58 -1.47 5.30
C PHE A 46 13.16 -0.50 4.27
N ASP A 47 14.48 -0.48 4.10
CA ASP A 47 15.16 0.33 3.09
C ASP A 47 15.57 -0.50 1.86
N SER A 48 15.08 -1.75 1.76
CA SER A 48 15.38 -2.61 0.62
C SER A 48 14.75 -2.08 -0.66
N LYS A 49 15.48 -2.17 -1.77
CA LYS A 49 14.92 -2.02 -3.11
C LYS A 49 15.41 -3.18 -3.95
N VAL A 50 14.47 -3.97 -4.47
CA VAL A 50 14.75 -5.09 -5.36
C VAL A 50 14.06 -4.83 -6.67
N VAL A 51 14.77 -4.99 -7.78
CA VAL A 51 14.20 -4.89 -9.13
C VAL A 51 14.33 -6.24 -9.79
N ILE A 52 13.21 -6.75 -10.29
CA ILE A 52 13.08 -8.05 -10.95
C ILE A 52 12.62 -7.77 -12.37
N THR A 53 13.39 -8.19 -13.38
CA THR A 53 12.93 -8.15 -14.76
C THR A 53 12.15 -9.43 -15.02
N ALA A 54 10.85 -9.31 -15.23
CA ALA A 54 10.01 -10.42 -15.61
C ALA A 54 10.27 -10.84 -17.06
N ASN A 55 9.90 -12.06 -17.41
CA ASN A 55 10.06 -12.64 -18.74
C ASN A 55 9.19 -11.98 -19.83
N ASP A 56 8.20 -11.17 -19.45
CA ASP A 56 7.45 -10.27 -20.32
C ASP A 56 8.21 -8.96 -20.65
N GLY A 57 9.37 -8.74 -20.04
CA GLY A 57 10.20 -7.54 -20.19
C GLY A 57 9.81 -6.39 -19.27
N LYS A 58 8.80 -6.56 -18.40
CA LYS A 58 8.43 -5.57 -17.38
C LYS A 58 9.35 -5.67 -16.17
N ASP A 59 9.71 -4.52 -15.61
CA ASP A 59 10.47 -4.44 -14.36
C ASP A 59 9.49 -4.33 -13.18
N ILE A 60 9.62 -5.24 -12.21
CA ILE A 60 8.87 -5.24 -10.96
C ILE A 60 9.80 -4.78 -9.84
N ALA A 61 9.43 -3.71 -9.13
CA ALA A 61 10.20 -3.18 -8.02
C ALA A 61 9.51 -3.48 -6.68
N ILE A 62 10.25 -4.07 -5.75
CA ILE A 62 9.83 -4.29 -4.36
C ILE A 62 10.61 -3.32 -3.49
N ILE A 63 9.91 -2.49 -2.70
CA ILE A 63 10.52 -1.48 -1.83
C ILE A 63 10.13 -1.74 -0.37
N GLY A 64 11.12 -1.72 0.50
CA GLY A 64 10.98 -2.02 1.92
C GLY A 64 10.78 -3.49 2.22
N LYS A 65 10.14 -3.78 3.35
CA LYS A 65 9.91 -5.13 3.86
C LYS A 65 8.58 -5.66 3.36
N ASP A 66 8.59 -6.26 2.18
CA ASP A 66 7.38 -6.65 1.45
C ASP A 66 7.50 -8.08 0.89
N THR A 67 6.39 -8.61 0.40
CA THR A 67 6.27 -9.97 -0.13
C THR A 67 5.53 -9.98 -1.45
N LEU A 68 6.20 -10.42 -2.51
CA LEU A 68 5.65 -10.53 -3.86
C LEU A 68 5.50 -12.01 -4.23
N ASN A 69 4.27 -12.46 -4.46
CA ASN A 69 4.02 -13.78 -5.02
C ASN A 69 4.03 -13.73 -6.53
N LEU A 70 5.03 -14.29 -7.20
CA LEU A 70 5.04 -14.29 -8.66
C LEU A 70 4.27 -15.50 -9.21
N ASP A 71 2.95 -15.35 -9.31
CA ASP A 71 2.05 -16.26 -10.01
C ASP A 71 1.69 -15.75 -11.42
N LYS A 72 0.78 -16.44 -12.12
CA LYS A 72 0.32 -16.00 -13.44
C LYS A 72 -0.39 -14.63 -13.43
N SER A 73 -0.89 -14.20 -12.27
CA SER A 73 -1.62 -12.95 -12.09
C SER A 73 -0.67 -11.76 -11.97
N VAL A 74 0.52 -11.96 -11.42
CA VAL A 74 1.56 -10.91 -11.35
C VAL A 74 2.14 -10.54 -12.72
N ALA A 75 2.21 -11.49 -13.66
CA ALA A 75 2.48 -11.19 -15.08
C ALA A 75 1.34 -10.40 -15.78
N HIS A 76 0.20 -10.24 -15.10
CA HIS A 76 -0.96 -9.48 -15.56
C HIS A 76 -1.22 -8.23 -14.70
N ASN A 77 -0.34 -7.92 -13.74
CA ASN A 77 -0.58 -6.83 -12.82
C ASN A 77 -0.23 -5.47 -13.45
N GLU A 78 -1.18 -4.95 -14.23
CA GLU A 78 -1.41 -3.53 -14.50
C GLU A 78 -1.77 -2.75 -13.22
N SER A 79 -1.22 -3.09 -12.05
CA SER A 79 -1.58 -2.43 -10.78
C SER A 79 -0.44 -2.45 -9.78
N PHE A 80 0.65 -1.75 -10.12
CA PHE A 80 1.58 -1.18 -9.14
C PHE A 80 1.77 0.32 -9.39
N GLY A 81 0.73 1.02 -9.88
CA GLY A 81 0.89 2.44 -10.19
C GLY A 81 -0.32 3.29 -10.55
N ASP A 82 -1.58 2.83 -10.58
CA ASP A 82 -2.67 3.73 -11.05
C ASP A 82 -4.08 3.56 -10.44
N ASP A 83 -4.41 2.47 -9.73
CA ASP A 83 -5.78 2.28 -9.19
C ASP A 83 -6.12 3.11 -7.94
N SER A 84 -5.28 4.06 -7.53
CA SER A 84 -5.61 5.03 -6.47
C SER A 84 -5.64 6.48 -6.96
N VAL A 85 -5.56 6.72 -8.27
CA VAL A 85 -5.73 8.07 -8.85
C VAL A 85 -7.14 8.31 -9.38
N ALA A 86 -7.94 7.24 -9.58
CA ALA A 86 -9.33 7.38 -10.02
C ALA A 86 -10.25 8.04 -8.98
N ASP A 87 -9.91 8.00 -7.68
CA ASP A 87 -10.73 8.57 -6.61
C ASP A 87 -10.41 10.02 -6.24
N VAL A 88 -9.35 10.62 -6.81
CA VAL A 88 -9.06 12.05 -6.55
C VAL A 88 -10.11 12.95 -7.22
N SER A 89 -10.67 12.52 -8.35
CA SER A 89 -11.75 13.22 -9.05
C SER A 89 -13.05 13.25 -8.22
N ALA A 90 -13.34 12.20 -7.46
CA ALA A 90 -14.50 12.15 -6.57
C ALA A 90 -14.33 13.11 -5.38
N ILE A 91 -13.12 13.20 -4.81
CA ILE A 91 -12.81 14.12 -3.70
C ILE A 91 -12.81 15.58 -4.17
N GLN A 92 -12.23 15.88 -5.35
CA GLN A 92 -12.29 17.23 -5.92
C GLN A 92 -13.71 17.65 -6.23
N LYS A 93 -14.57 16.73 -6.67
CA LYS A 93 -15.99 17.00 -6.86
C LYS A 93 -16.73 17.28 -5.55
N ALA A 94 -16.43 16.56 -4.46
CA ALA A 94 -17.00 16.84 -3.14
C ALA A 94 -16.57 18.20 -2.57
N LEU A 95 -15.35 18.68 -2.88
CA LEU A 95 -14.91 20.05 -2.56
C LEU A 95 -15.50 21.11 -3.50
N LEU A 96 -15.59 20.80 -4.80
CA LEU A 96 -16.09 21.70 -5.85
C LEU A 96 -17.62 21.89 -5.77
N ASP A 97 -18.35 20.87 -5.32
CA ASP A 97 -19.79 20.96 -5.00
C ASP A 97 -20.05 21.86 -3.79
N GLY A 98 -19.00 22.38 -3.14
CA GLY A 98 -19.03 23.66 -2.44
C GLY A 98 -20.28 23.83 -1.58
N ALA A 99 -20.62 22.81 -0.79
CA ALA A 99 -21.71 22.90 0.17
C ALA A 99 -21.36 24.07 1.09
N ASN A 100 -22.01 25.21 0.84
CA ASN A 100 -21.88 26.46 1.55
C ASN A 100 -22.00 26.18 3.06
N ILE A 101 -20.85 26.08 3.73
CA ILE A 101 -20.77 26.06 5.20
C ILE A 101 -21.18 27.44 5.79
N THR A 102 -21.30 28.45 4.93
CA THR A 102 -21.63 29.83 5.29
C THR A 102 -23.13 30.12 5.40
N ASP A 103 -24.00 29.18 5.04
CA ASP A 103 -25.47 29.31 5.21
C ASP A 103 -26.02 28.43 6.34
N LEU A 104 -25.16 27.81 7.17
CA LEU A 104 -25.62 27.32 8.46
C LEU A 104 -25.74 28.53 9.38
N GLU A 105 -26.95 29.10 9.43
CA GLU A 105 -27.35 30.11 10.39
C GLU A 105 -26.70 29.82 11.75
N GLU A 106 -25.99 30.83 12.24
CA GLU A 106 -25.37 30.88 13.55
C GLU A 106 -26.44 30.67 14.63
N THR A 107 -26.75 29.43 15.00
CA THR A 107 -27.59 29.14 16.18
C THR A 107 -26.74 29.04 17.45
N ALA A 108 -25.68 29.84 17.52
CA ALA A 108 -24.80 30.03 18.66
C ALA A 108 -25.20 31.27 19.50
N ALA A 109 -26.49 31.55 19.68
CA ALA A 109 -26.96 32.48 20.70
C ALA A 109 -28.47 32.32 20.97
N GLY A 110 -28.85 32.09 22.23
CA GLY A 110 -30.16 32.55 22.74
C GLY A 110 -31.22 31.49 23.04
N GLY A 111 -30.90 30.42 23.76
CA GLY A 111 -31.90 29.65 24.51
C GLY A 111 -32.20 30.31 25.86
N ASN A 112 -33.01 31.37 25.89
CA ASN A 112 -33.46 31.97 27.15
C ASN A 112 -34.59 31.12 27.78
N ALA A 113 -34.36 30.73 29.05
CA ALA A 113 -35.32 30.28 30.06
C ALA A 113 -36.03 28.92 29.85
N ALA A 114 -35.70 27.92 30.69
CA ALA A 114 -36.46 27.62 31.92
C ALA A 114 -36.06 26.28 32.56
N ALA A 115 -36.19 26.24 33.90
CA ALA A 115 -36.40 25.06 34.74
C ALA A 115 -35.19 24.16 35.12
N GLY A 116 -34.45 24.64 36.12
CA GLY A 116 -34.36 24.00 37.45
C GLY A 116 -34.18 22.48 37.56
N ALA A 117 -32.96 22.07 37.93
CA ALA A 117 -32.62 21.02 38.91
C ALA A 117 -31.08 20.98 38.95
N GLY A 118 -30.41 21.46 40.00
CA GLY A 118 -30.25 20.69 41.23
C GLY A 118 -28.99 19.83 41.12
N GLY A 119 -27.86 20.34 41.60
CA GLY A 119 -26.59 19.62 41.60
C GLY A 119 -25.49 20.42 42.26
N ASP A 120 -25.40 20.30 43.58
CA ASP A 120 -24.27 20.71 44.40
C ASP A 120 -22.93 20.26 43.82
N GLY A 121 -21.93 21.14 43.90
CA GLY A 121 -20.54 20.71 43.96
C GLY A 121 -19.55 21.64 43.27
N VAL A 122 -19.02 22.61 44.02
CA VAL A 122 -17.56 22.81 44.16
C VAL A 122 -17.30 23.74 45.35
N SER A 123 -16.68 23.21 46.40
CA SER A 123 -16.02 24.01 47.44
C SER A 123 -14.76 24.65 46.85
N LEU A 124 -14.51 25.91 47.18
CA LEU A 124 -13.21 26.59 47.01
C LEU A 124 -12.38 26.46 48.28
#